data_AF-A0A4Q2Y773-F1
#
_entry.id   AF-A0A4Q2Y773-F1
#
_cell.length_a   1.000
_cell.length_b   1.000
_cell.length_c   1.000
_cell.angle_alpha   90.00
_cell.angle_beta   90.00
_cell.angle_gamma   90.00
#
_symmetry.space_group_name_H-M   'P 1'
#
loop_
_entity.id
_entity.type
_entity.pdbx_description
1 polymer ?
#
loop_
_entity_poly.entity_id
_entity_poly.type
_entity_poly.pdbx_seq_one_letter_code
_entity_poly.pdbx_strand_id
1 'polypeptide(L)'
;MTSYHVHFSAKEGIGDDDLLAQVHAFMPTQILDNHALSYRVLRLTNKASFQDLPDFQLIVDYASEDDLQAAFRHMKALYREEPHAPLMRMVSTFRVSFSRDEQPPLS
;
A
#
# COMPACT_ATOMS: atom_id res chain seq x y z
N MET A 1 -10.86 -3.61 -12.09
CA MET A 1 -10.33 -2.74 -11.02
C MET A 1 -8.82 -2.61 -11.20
N THR A 2 -8.20 -1.53 -10.73
CA THR A 2 -6.73 -1.37 -10.71
C THR A 2 -6.27 -1.34 -9.26
N SER A 3 -5.18 -2.04 -8.94
CA SER A 3 -4.67 -2.12 -7.57
C SER A 3 -3.20 -1.73 -7.48
N TYR A 4 -2.88 -0.95 -6.45
CA TYR A 4 -1.52 -0.64 -6.02
C TYR A 4 -1.13 -1.57 -4.87
N HIS A 5 0.02 -2.22 -4.99
CA HIS A 5 0.54 -3.15 -4.01
C HIS A 5 1.81 -2.61 -3.40
N VAL A 6 1.89 -2.65 -2.08
CA VAL A 6 3.07 -2.26 -1.30
C VAL A 6 3.45 -3.39 -0.40
N HIS A 7 4.65 -3.93 -0.58
CA HIS A 7 5.24 -4.89 0.36
C HIS A 7 6.20 -4.17 1.28
N PHE A 8 6.03 -4.36 2.58
CA PHE A 8 6.83 -3.70 3.60
C PHE A 8 7.04 -4.52 4.87
N SER A 9 8.11 -4.18 5.59
CA SER A 9 8.45 -4.72 6.91
C SER A 9 8.79 -3.56 7.83
N ALA A 10 8.59 -3.77 9.14
CA ALA A 10 9.06 -2.83 10.15
C ALA A 10 10.58 -2.65 10.08
N LYS A 11 11.06 -1.48 10.50
CA LYS A 11 12.47 -1.30 10.87
C LYS A 11 12.76 -2.00 12.20
N GLU A 12 14.02 -2.30 12.42
CA GLU A 12 14.49 -2.79 13.72
C GLU A 12 14.06 -1.83 14.83
N GLY A 13 13.52 -2.40 15.92
CA GLY A 13 13.01 -1.64 17.07
C GLY A 13 11.59 -1.08 16.92
N ILE A 14 10.94 -1.24 15.76
CA ILE A 14 9.53 -0.88 15.56
C ILE A 14 8.66 -2.13 15.73
N GLY A 15 7.65 -2.05 16.59
CA GLY A 15 6.66 -3.12 16.75
C GLY A 15 5.71 -3.20 15.55
N ASP A 16 5.35 -4.42 15.17
CA ASP A 16 4.39 -4.67 14.11
C ASP A 16 3.04 -4.00 14.38
N ASP A 17 2.57 -4.03 15.63
CA ASP A 17 1.28 -3.45 16.01
C ASP A 17 1.27 -1.92 15.83
N ASP A 18 2.36 -1.24 16.18
CA ASP A 18 2.50 0.20 15.98
C ASP A 18 2.52 0.55 14.49
N LEU A 19 3.24 -0.24 13.70
CA LEU A 19 3.29 -0.08 12.24
C LEU A 19 1.91 -0.25 11.62
N LEU A 20 1.19 -1.31 11.99
CA LEU A 20 -0.17 -1.57 11.48
C LEU A 20 -1.15 -0.49 11.93
N ALA A 21 -1.06 -0.02 13.17
CA ALA A 21 -1.87 1.10 13.65
C ALA A 21 -1.64 2.36 12.80
N GLN A 22 -0.39 2.67 12.47
CA GLN A 22 -0.07 3.81 11.61
C GLN A 22 -0.59 3.63 10.18
N VAL A 23 -0.50 2.42 9.60
CA VAL A 23 -1.08 2.13 8.28
C VAL A 23 -2.60 2.35 8.31
N HIS A 24 -3.29 1.81 9.31
CA HIS A 24 -4.74 1.96 9.45
C HIS A 24 -5.17 3.40 9.75
N ALA A 25 -4.33 4.22 10.38
CA ALA A 25 -4.57 5.66 10.55
C ALA A 25 -4.36 6.45 9.24
N PHE A 26 -3.41 6.03 8.40
CA PHE A 26 -3.10 6.69 7.13
C PHE A 26 -4.16 6.43 6.06
N MET A 27 -4.61 5.19 5.90
CA MET A 27 -5.44 4.79 4.75
C MET A 27 -6.81 5.48 4.63
N PRO A 28 -7.53 5.87 5.70
CA PRO A 28 -8.75 6.65 5.58
C PRO A 28 -8.58 7.96 4.79
N THR A 29 -7.44 8.64 4.93
CA THR A 29 -7.14 9.86 4.15
C THR A 29 -6.99 9.56 2.67
N GLN A 30 -6.48 8.38 2.32
CA GLN A 30 -6.34 7.99 0.91
C GLN A 30 -7.70 7.70 0.27
N ILE A 31 -8.66 7.18 1.04
CA ILE A 31 -10.02 6.93 0.56
C ILE A 31 -10.78 8.25 0.38
N LEU A 32 -10.73 9.12 1.39
CA LEU A 32 -11.50 10.37 1.38
C LEU A 32 -10.94 11.40 0.39
N ASP A 33 -9.62 11.53 0.34
CA ASP A 33 -8.97 12.67 -0.31
C ASP A 33 -8.12 12.28 -1.53
N ASN A 34 -7.96 10.98 -1.83
CA ASN A 34 -6.98 10.53 -2.82
C ASN A 34 -7.44 9.38 -3.73
N HIS A 35 -8.71 9.39 -4.13
CA HIS A 35 -9.30 8.50 -5.14
C HIS A 35 -9.27 6.99 -4.83
N ALA A 36 -8.75 6.56 -3.68
CA ALA A 36 -8.77 5.15 -3.31
C ALA A 36 -10.20 4.71 -2.96
N LEU A 37 -10.59 3.52 -3.40
CA LEU A 37 -11.90 2.93 -3.11
C LEU A 37 -11.88 2.08 -1.84
N SER A 38 -10.83 1.28 -1.70
CA SER A 38 -10.66 0.35 -0.58
C SER A 38 -9.19 0.07 -0.34
N TYR A 39 -8.91 -0.50 0.83
CA TYR A 39 -7.60 -1.05 1.13
C TYR A 39 -7.70 -2.30 1.98
N ARG A 40 -6.65 -3.12 1.92
CA ARG A 40 -6.44 -4.27 2.79
C ARG A 40 -4.97 -4.37 3.16
N VAL A 41 -4.69 -4.78 4.39
CA VAL A 41 -3.33 -5.09 4.85
C VAL A 41 -3.28 -6.57 5.22
N LEU A 42 -2.34 -7.29 4.64
CA LEU A 42 -2.15 -8.73 4.82
C LEU A 42 -0.79 -9.00 5.46
N ARG A 43 -0.74 -9.91 6.43
CA ARG A 43 0.51 -10.47 6.95
C ARG A 43 0.88 -11.71 6.14
N LEU A 44 2.09 -11.74 5.61
CA LEU A 44 2.64 -12.91 4.92
C LEU A 44 3.22 -13.90 5.94
N THR A 45 2.46 -14.93 6.27
CA THR A 45 2.85 -15.95 7.27
C THR A 45 3.65 -17.11 6.66
N ASN A 46 3.53 -17.33 5.35
CA ASN A 46 4.32 -18.30 4.61
C ASN A 46 4.73 -17.69 3.26
N LYS A 47 6.01 -17.36 3.11
CA LYS A 47 6.56 -16.75 1.89
C LYS A 47 6.95 -17.78 0.82
N ALA A 48 6.69 -19.07 1.07
CA ALA A 48 6.93 -20.20 0.18
C ALA A 48 8.29 -20.15 -0.54
N SER A 49 8.30 -19.71 -1.80
CA SER A 49 9.50 -19.66 -2.67
C SER A 49 10.21 -18.30 -2.67
N PHE A 50 9.68 -17.28 -2.01
CA PHE A 50 10.19 -15.90 -2.02
C PHE A 50 10.53 -15.44 -0.61
N GLN A 51 11.57 -16.05 -0.04
CA GLN A 51 11.96 -15.85 1.36
C GLN A 51 12.35 -14.39 1.69
N ASP A 52 12.69 -13.60 0.66
CA ASP A 52 13.04 -12.19 0.76
C ASP A 52 11.82 -11.24 0.69
N LEU A 53 10.60 -11.76 0.60
CA LEU A 53 9.41 -10.92 0.66
C LEU A 53 9.31 -10.21 2.01
N PRO A 54 8.88 -8.94 2.04
CA PRO A 54 8.53 -8.27 3.28
C PRO A 54 7.36 -8.94 4.02
N ASP A 55 7.17 -8.62 5.30
CA ASP A 55 6.23 -9.32 6.19
C ASP A 55 4.77 -8.93 5.95
N PHE A 56 4.55 -7.76 5.34
CA PHE A 56 3.22 -7.24 5.07
C PHE A 56 3.04 -6.87 3.60
N GLN A 57 1.79 -6.95 3.16
CA GLN A 57 1.32 -6.41 1.89
C GLN A 57 0.12 -5.49 2.13
N LEU A 58 0.24 -4.24 1.73
CA LEU A 58 -0.88 -3.32 1.58
C LEU A 58 -1.36 -3.38 0.13
N ILE A 59 -2.67 -3.51 -0.06
CA ILE A 59 -3.34 -3.44 -1.35
C ILE A 59 -4.30 -2.26 -1.29
N VAL A 60 -4.22 -1.35 -2.27
CA VAL A 60 -5.10 -0.19 -2.41
C VAL A 60 -5.77 -0.24 -3.77
N ASP A 61 -7.09 -0.21 -3.79
CA ASP A 61 -7.88 -0.37 -5.01
C ASP A 61 -8.37 0.98 -5.53
N TYR A 62 -8.34 1.13 -6.85
CA TYR A 62 -8.77 2.31 -7.59
C TYR A 62 -9.77 1.91 -8.68
N ALA A 63 -10.65 2.84 -9.06
CA ALA A 63 -11.64 2.61 -10.10
C ALA A 63 -10.97 2.45 -11.48
N SER A 64 -9.93 3.24 -11.76
CA SER A 64 -9.21 3.27 -13.02
C SER A 64 -7.70 3.51 -12.83
N GLU A 65 -6.93 3.28 -13.90
CA GLU A 65 -5.52 3.66 -13.96
C GLU A 65 -5.35 5.19 -13.83
N ASP A 66 -6.24 5.98 -14.42
CA ASP A 66 -6.16 7.45 -14.35
C ASP A 66 -6.33 7.97 -12.91
N ASP A 67 -7.26 7.37 -12.14
CA ASP A 67 -7.44 7.66 -10.72
C ASP A 67 -6.20 7.30 -9.90
N LEU A 68 -5.61 6.13 -10.17
CA LEU A 68 -4.37 5.71 -9.53
C LEU A 68 -3.25 6.70 -9.82
N GLN A 69 -3.08 7.11 -11.08
CA GLN A 69 -2.04 8.07 -11.47
C GLN A 69 -2.29 9.45 -10.86
N ALA A 70 -3.55 9.89 -10.75
CA ALA A 70 -3.91 11.12 -10.04
C ALA A 70 -3.54 11.04 -8.56
N ALA A 71 -3.90 9.94 -7.89
CA ALA A 71 -3.58 9.70 -6.50
C ALA A 71 -2.06 9.69 -6.25
N PHE A 72 -1.29 9.09 -7.17
CA PHE A 72 0.16 9.06 -7.10
C PHE A 72 0.80 10.43 -7.29
N ARG A 73 0.28 11.26 -8.20
CA ARG A 73 0.76 12.64 -8.38
C ARG A 73 0.55 13.45 -7.10
N HIS A 74 -0.62 13.33 -6.49
CA HIS A 74 -0.94 14.01 -5.24
C HIS A 74 -0.06 13.51 -4.08
N MET A 75 0.08 12.20 -3.91
CA MET A 75 0.94 11.61 -2.89
C MET A 75 2.42 12.01 -3.06
N LYS A 76 2.93 12.11 -4.30
CA LYS A 76 4.30 12.58 -4.56
C LYS A 76 4.52 14.03 -4.15
N ALA A 77 3.52 14.89 -4.32
CA ALA A 77 3.61 16.29 -3.91
C ALA A 77 3.70 16.43 -2.38
N LEU A 78 3.04 15.53 -1.64
CA LEU A 78 2.95 15.54 -0.17
C LEU A 78 3.83 14.47 0.50
N TYR A 79 4.74 13.85 -0.24
CA TYR A 79 5.42 12.61 0.15
C TYR A 79 6.22 12.71 1.47
N ARG A 80 6.68 13.92 1.81
CA ARG A 80 7.45 14.23 3.02
C ARG A 80 6.62 14.85 4.13
N GLU A 81 5.33 15.03 3.91
CA GLU A 81 4.42 15.72 4.80
C GLU A 81 3.52 14.70 5.54
N GLU A 82 2.89 15.16 6.62
CA GLU A 82 1.87 14.38 7.30
C GLU A 82 0.69 14.14 6.35
N PRO A 83 0.05 12.95 6.35
CA PRO A 83 0.24 11.82 7.28
C PRO A 83 1.20 10.72 6.78
N HIS A 84 1.92 10.94 5.67
CA HIS A 84 2.74 9.91 5.02
C HIS A 84 4.13 9.75 5.65
N ALA A 85 4.71 10.85 6.16
CA ALA A 85 6.05 10.87 6.74
C ALA A 85 6.28 9.91 7.93
N PRO A 86 5.34 9.75 8.90
CA PRO A 86 5.51 8.79 9.99
C PRO A 86 5.62 7.35 9.49
N LEU A 87 4.80 6.95 8.53
CA LEU A 87 4.81 5.60 7.98
C LEU A 87 6.17 5.29 7.32
N MET A 88 6.71 6.22 6.55
CA MET A 88 8.02 6.06 5.92
C MET A 88 9.18 5.98 6.91
N ARG A 89 9.03 6.53 8.13
CA ARG A 89 10.03 6.38 9.19
C ARG A 89 10.01 4.98 9.80
N MET A 90 8.90 4.26 9.72
CA MET A 90 8.69 2.96 10.36
C MET A 90 9.06 1.76 9.48
N VAL A 91 9.12 1.92 8.15
CA VAL A 91 9.31 0.80 7.20
C VAL A 91 10.77 0.67 6.69
N SER A 92 11.31 -0.56 6.67
CA SER A 92 12.70 -0.84 6.25
C SER A 92 12.82 -1.22 4.76
N THR A 93 11.84 -1.96 4.24
CA THR A 93 11.75 -2.38 2.84
C THR A 93 10.43 -1.88 2.26
N PHE A 94 10.47 -1.33 1.05
CA PHE A 94 9.28 -0.83 0.35
C PHE A 94 9.35 -1.26 -1.11
N ARG A 95 8.65 -2.34 -1.46
CA ARG A 95 8.53 -2.84 -2.84
C ARG A 95 7.14 -2.57 -3.35
N VAL A 96 7.03 -2.09 -4.58
CA VAL A 96 5.77 -1.67 -5.16
C VAL A 96 5.47 -2.38 -6.46
N SER A 97 4.20 -2.69 -6.69
CA SER A 97 3.72 -3.19 -7.98
C SER A 97 2.30 -2.73 -8.24
N PHE A 98 1.87 -2.86 -9.50
CA PHE A 98 0.54 -2.48 -9.97
C PHE A 98 -0.10 -3.68 -10.63
N SER A 99 -1.41 -3.83 -10.46
CA SER A 99 -2.17 -4.87 -11.12
C SER A 99 -3.52 -4.34 -11.58
N ARG A 100 -4.18 -5.13 -12.43
CA ARG A 100 -5.58 -4.93 -12.80
C ARG A 100 -6.28 -6.27 -12.82
N ASP A 101 -7.60 -6.23 -12.63
CA ASP A 101 -8.41 -7.41 -12.86
C ASP A 101 -8.36 -7.78 -14.34
N GLU A 102 -7.98 -9.02 -14.63
CA GLU A 102 -8.15 -9.59 -15.96
C GLU A 102 -9.53 -10.23 -16.03
N GLN A 103 -10.29 -9.90 -17.07
CA GLN A 103 -11.53 -10.60 -17.39
C GLN A 103 -11.23 -11.67 -18.45
N PRO A 104 -11.83 -12.86 -18.36
CA PRO A 104 -11.76 -13.81 -19.46
C PRO A 104 -12.34 -13.16 -20.73
N PRO A 105 -11.77 -13.43 -21.92
CA PRO A 105 -12.33 -12.91 -23.16
C PRO A 105 -13.79 -13.35 -23.27
N LEU A 106 -14.68 -12.41 -23.59
CA LEU A 106 -16.07 -12.72 -23.89
C LEU A 106 -16.09 -13.65 -25.11
N SER A 107 -16.53 -14.88 -24.90
CA SER A 107 -16.72 -15.89 -25.96
C SER A 107 -17.82 -15.52 -26.93
#